data_AF-A0A955N7P5-F1
#
_entry.id   AF-A0A955N7P5-F1
#
_cell.length_a   1.000
_cell.length_b   1.000
_cell.length_c   1.000
_cell.angle_alpha   90.00
_cell.angle_beta   90.00
_cell.angle_gamma   90.00
#
_symmetry.space_group_name_H-M   'P 1'
#
loop_
_entity.id
_entity.type
_entity.pdbx_description
1 polymer ?
#
loop_
_entity_poly.entity_id
_entity_poly.type
_entity_poly.pdbx_seq_one_letter_code
_entity_poly.pdbx_strand_id
1 'polypeptide(L)'
;MSTAYAPRINTTLNSGDLFGNDLQEYERKSIETQVHASEPISLGGWKNFLLNEAIEIKNDCSELGWDGYEANPISEEALQRAKILIEALPDNSPWPELVPSAEGEIAYEWNLGPSRILSVTPYPHLLVWAASLGSNSTRCGKMPFHILDPWPRDVLLILSFYSQDD
;
A
#
# COMPACT_ATOMS: atom_id res chain seq x y z
N MET A 1 -51.01 -42.46 -25.40
CA MET A 1 -50.20 -41.25 -25.12
C MET A 1 -51.16 -40.05 -25.11
N SER A 2 -52.14 -40.03 -24.21
CA SER A 2 -52.16 -39.42 -22.85
C SER A 2 -52.04 -37.89 -22.81
N THR A 3 -53.12 -37.26 -23.29
CA THR A 3 -53.97 -36.18 -22.70
C THR A 3 -53.49 -35.36 -21.50
N ALA A 4 -53.77 -34.05 -21.55
CA ALA A 4 -54.59 -33.23 -20.61
C ALA A 4 -53.98 -31.84 -20.39
N TYR A 5 -54.60 -30.74 -20.83
CA TYR A 5 -55.76 -30.05 -20.23
C TYR A 5 -55.47 -29.46 -18.84
N ALA A 6 -55.49 -28.12 -18.77
CA ALA A 6 -55.40 -27.34 -17.54
C ALA A 6 -56.64 -27.52 -16.66
N PRO A 7 -56.54 -27.20 -15.36
CA PRO A 7 -57.46 -26.15 -14.88
C PRO A 7 -56.82 -25.15 -13.91
N ARG A 8 -57.41 -23.95 -13.89
CA ARG A 8 -57.20 -22.91 -12.86
C ARG A 8 -57.69 -23.41 -11.50
N ILE A 9 -56.98 -23.03 -10.44
CA ILE A 9 -57.57 -22.83 -9.11
C ILE A 9 -57.04 -21.53 -8.48
N ASN A 10 -57.96 -20.60 -8.21
CA ASN A 10 -57.81 -19.59 -7.17
C ASN A 10 -58.13 -20.27 -5.85
N THR A 11 -57.28 -20.21 -4.83
CA THR A 11 -57.74 -20.04 -3.43
C THR A 11 -56.57 -19.57 -2.56
N THR A 12 -56.75 -18.39 -1.97
CA THR A 12 -56.07 -17.93 -0.75
C THR A 12 -56.46 -18.82 0.41
N LEU A 13 -55.48 -19.44 1.08
CA LEU A 13 -55.60 -19.88 2.47
C LEU A 13 -54.35 -19.43 3.21
N ASN A 14 -54.59 -18.59 4.21
CA ASN A 14 -53.61 -17.95 5.05
C ASN A 14 -53.38 -18.80 6.29
N SER A 15 -52.18 -18.64 6.85
CA SER A 15 -51.87 -18.75 8.28
C SER A 15 -51.78 -20.15 8.89
N GLY A 16 -50.57 -20.49 9.33
CA GLY A 16 -50.34 -21.41 10.44
C GLY A 16 -49.30 -22.47 10.15
N ASP A 17 -48.13 -22.29 10.77
CA ASP A 17 -47.10 -23.29 11.03
C ASP A 17 -46.18 -23.68 9.86
N LEU A 18 -44.94 -24.02 10.23
CA LEU A 18 -43.80 -24.48 9.40
C LEU A 18 -42.73 -23.46 9.01
N PHE A 19 -42.44 -22.47 9.85
CA PHE A 19 -41.12 -21.80 9.85
C PHE A 19 -40.73 -21.48 11.29
N GLY A 20 -40.12 -22.44 12.00
CA GLY A 20 -39.88 -22.26 13.44
C GLY A 20 -38.59 -22.83 14.00
N ASN A 21 -38.02 -23.91 13.44
CA ASN A 21 -36.96 -24.65 14.17
C ASN A 21 -35.71 -25.01 13.34
N ASP A 22 -35.71 -24.92 12.02
CA ASP A 22 -34.57 -25.40 11.22
C ASP A 22 -33.47 -24.34 10.98
N LEU A 23 -33.73 -23.06 11.25
CA LEU A 23 -32.71 -22.00 11.08
C LEU A 23 -31.85 -21.76 12.33
N GLN A 24 -32.28 -22.22 13.51
CA GLN A 24 -31.49 -22.03 14.74
C GLN A 24 -30.38 -23.07 14.92
N GLU A 25 -30.42 -24.18 14.20
CA GLU A 25 -29.45 -25.28 14.36
C GLU A 25 -28.21 -25.10 13.45
N TYR A 26 -28.32 -24.28 12.40
CA TYR A 26 -27.18 -23.95 11.53
C TYR A 26 -26.30 -22.82 12.11
N GLU A 27 -26.87 -21.91 12.90
CA GLU A 27 -26.12 -20.81 13.54
C GLU A 27 -25.35 -21.23 14.80
N ARG A 28 -25.70 -22.38 15.41
CA ARG A 28 -25.03 -22.85 16.65
C ARG A 28 -23.71 -23.60 16.44
N LYS A 29 -23.29 -23.86 15.20
CA LYS A 29 -22.09 -24.69 14.92
C LYS A 29 -20.86 -23.92 14.44
N SER A 30 -20.88 -22.59 14.48
CA SER A 30 -19.79 -21.73 14.01
C SER A 30 -19.08 -20.95 15.13
N ILE A 31 -19.42 -21.18 16.40
CA ILE A 31 -18.74 -20.56 17.55
C ILE A 31 -18.03 -21.64 18.34
N GLU A 32 -16.93 -22.16 17.81
CA GLU A 32 -15.83 -22.75 18.60
C GLU A 32 -14.67 -23.12 17.66
N THR A 33 -13.46 -22.64 17.99
CA THR A 33 -12.15 -22.86 17.31
C THR A 33 -11.84 -21.77 16.26
N GLN A 34 -11.06 -20.71 16.51
CA GLN A 34 -9.80 -20.61 17.24
C GLN A 34 -9.65 -19.28 18.00
N VAL A 35 -9.36 -19.43 19.29
CA VAL A 35 -8.73 -18.42 20.15
C VAL A 35 -7.23 -18.45 19.84
N HIS A 36 -6.77 -17.59 18.92
CA HIS A 36 -5.41 -16.99 18.85
C HIS A 36 -5.24 -16.24 17.51
N ALA A 37 -5.59 -14.96 17.49
CA ALA A 37 -5.02 -13.94 16.60
C ALA A 37 -5.53 -12.57 17.07
N SER A 38 -5.03 -12.11 18.21
CA SER A 38 -5.14 -10.70 18.59
C SER A 38 -4.05 -9.89 17.86
N GLU A 39 -3.99 -10.03 16.54
CA GLU A 39 -3.25 -9.12 15.68
C GLU A 39 -4.20 -8.71 14.56
N PRO A 40 -4.51 -7.40 14.43
CA PRO A 40 -5.26 -6.94 13.28
C PRO A 40 -4.43 -7.26 12.03
N ILE A 41 -5.03 -7.96 11.07
CA ILE A 41 -4.49 -8.13 9.72
C ILE A 41 -4.52 -6.74 9.07
N SER A 42 -3.48 -5.94 9.32
CA SER A 42 -3.32 -4.64 8.67
C SER A 42 -2.82 -4.88 7.25
N LEU A 43 -3.75 -4.94 6.28
CA LEU A 43 -3.44 -4.81 4.86
C LEU A 43 -2.69 -3.50 4.51
N GLY A 44 -2.51 -2.58 5.46
CA GLY A 44 -1.64 -1.39 5.38
C GLY A 44 -0.56 -1.34 6.47
N GLY A 45 -0.15 -2.48 7.04
CA GLY A 45 0.76 -2.55 8.18
C GLY A 45 2.10 -1.85 7.91
N TRP A 46 2.79 -2.25 6.85
CA TRP A 46 4.09 -1.67 6.48
C TRP A 46 4.00 -0.21 6.07
N LYS A 47 2.91 0.22 5.41
CA LYS A 47 2.68 1.64 5.11
C LYS A 47 2.59 2.48 6.37
N ASN A 48 1.89 2.01 7.40
CA ASN A 48 1.83 2.72 8.68
C ASN A 48 3.21 2.81 9.36
N PHE A 49 4.05 1.78 9.24
CA PHE A 49 5.43 1.85 9.73
C PHE A 49 6.22 2.95 8.99
N LEU A 50 6.17 2.98 7.65
CA LEU A 50 6.83 4.03 6.86
C LEU A 50 6.29 5.43 7.15
N LEU A 51 4.98 5.58 7.39
CA LEU A 51 4.39 6.86 7.75
C LEU A 51 4.95 7.38 9.08
N ASN A 52 5.15 6.50 10.07
CA ASN A 52 5.77 6.86 11.34
C ASN A 52 7.25 7.18 11.16
N GLU A 53 7.99 6.37 10.41
CA GLU A 53 9.40 6.61 10.09
C GLU A 53 9.60 7.97 9.39
N ALA A 54 8.73 8.33 8.43
CA ALA A 54 8.77 9.64 7.78
C ALA A 54 8.57 10.80 8.78
N ILE A 55 7.69 10.61 9.78
CA ILE A 55 7.46 11.61 10.84
C ILE A 55 8.70 11.73 11.74
N GLU A 56 9.33 10.61 12.10
CA GLU A 56 10.56 10.58 12.89
C GLU A 56 11.70 11.29 12.14
N ILE A 57 11.92 10.94 10.86
CA ILE A 57 12.90 11.60 9.99
C ILE A 57 12.68 13.12 9.97
N LYS A 58 11.44 13.57 9.76
CA LYS A 58 11.13 14.99 9.74
C LYS A 58 11.45 15.67 11.08
N ASN A 59 11.21 15.01 12.21
CA ASN A 59 11.49 15.58 13.52
C ASN A 59 12.99 15.63 13.82
N ASP A 60 13.72 14.58 13.46
CA ASP A 60 15.17 14.48 13.72
C ASP A 60 15.98 15.37 12.78
N CYS A 61 15.46 15.63 11.58
CA CYS A 61 16.11 16.42 10.53
C CYS A 61 15.44 17.80 10.32
N SER A 62 14.71 18.35 11.32
CA SER A 62 13.98 19.61 11.17
C SER A 62 14.85 20.87 11.26
N GLU A 63 16.12 20.72 11.64
CA GLU A 63 17.06 21.82 11.84
C GLU A 63 18.09 21.88 10.71
N LEU A 64 18.57 23.09 10.41
CA LEU A 64 19.65 23.29 9.43
C LEU A 64 20.93 22.59 9.91
N GLY A 65 21.58 21.83 9.03
CA GLY A 65 22.83 21.14 9.32
C GLY A 65 22.67 19.92 10.24
N TRP A 66 21.50 19.25 10.19
CA TRP A 66 21.22 18.04 10.97
C TRP A 66 22.23 16.90 10.72
N ASP A 67 22.90 16.90 9.57
CA ASP A 67 23.94 15.95 9.18
C ASP A 67 25.36 16.35 9.65
N GLY A 68 25.50 17.48 10.34
CA GLY A 68 26.77 18.07 10.73
C GLY A 68 27.44 18.93 9.65
N TYR A 69 26.77 19.16 8.52
CA TYR A 69 27.20 20.05 7.44
C TYR A 69 26.15 21.15 7.19
N GLU A 70 25.81 21.43 5.92
CA GLU A 70 24.84 22.44 5.52
C GLU A 70 23.56 21.81 4.95
N ALA A 71 23.16 20.63 5.43
CA ALA A 71 21.91 20.02 5.00
C ALA A 71 20.70 20.92 5.31
N ASN A 72 19.80 21.04 4.35
CA ASN A 72 18.55 21.76 4.54
C ASN A 72 17.65 21.01 5.54
N PRO A 73 16.87 21.74 6.35
CA PRO A 73 15.88 21.13 7.21
C PRO A 73 14.78 20.45 6.39
N ILE A 74 14.32 19.30 6.87
CA ILE A 74 13.15 18.63 6.30
C ILE A 74 11.89 19.38 6.72
N SER A 75 11.20 19.95 5.73
CA SER A 75 9.99 20.76 5.97
C SER A 75 8.74 19.89 6.13
N GLU A 76 7.66 20.50 6.63
CA GLU A 76 6.35 19.81 6.70
C GLU A 76 5.85 19.47 5.29
N GLU A 77 6.08 20.32 4.29
CA GLU A 77 5.71 20.03 2.91
C GLU A 77 6.47 18.84 2.32
N ALA A 78 7.75 18.65 2.70
CA ALA A 78 8.52 17.47 2.33
C ALA A 78 7.92 16.19 2.95
N LEU A 79 7.55 16.25 4.22
CA LEU A 79 6.83 15.16 4.90
C LEU A 79 5.49 14.85 4.21
N GLN A 80 4.72 15.87 3.83
CA GLN A 80 3.45 15.66 3.12
C GLN A 80 3.65 14.98 1.76
N ARG A 81 4.67 15.38 0.98
CA ARG A 81 5.01 14.69 -0.27
C ARG A 81 5.39 13.24 -0.03
N ALA A 82 6.14 12.97 1.03
CA ALA A 82 6.51 11.62 1.41
C ALA A 82 5.25 10.77 1.72
N LYS A 83 4.37 11.26 2.59
CA LYS A 83 3.11 10.55 2.93
C LYS A 83 2.28 10.21 1.70
N ILE A 84 2.13 11.14 0.75
CA ILE A 84 1.42 10.91 -0.51
C ILE A 84 2.04 9.75 -1.30
N LEU A 85 3.37 9.69 -1.40
CA LEU A 85 4.07 8.60 -2.09
C LEU A 85 3.89 7.25 -1.40
N ILE A 86 4.01 7.20 -0.07
CA ILE A 86 3.81 5.98 0.74
C ILE A 86 2.41 5.42 0.53
N GLU A 87 1.38 6.28 0.65
CA GLU A 87 -0.02 5.88 0.50
C GLU A 87 -0.30 5.36 -0.91
N ALA A 88 0.26 6.01 -1.93
CA ALA A 88 0.09 5.66 -3.33
C ALA A 88 0.95 4.49 -3.82
N LEU A 89 1.93 4.01 -3.04
CA LEU A 89 2.78 2.89 -3.44
C LEU A 89 1.93 1.61 -3.53
N PRO A 90 2.00 0.82 -4.62
CA PRO A 90 1.20 -0.40 -4.74
C PRO A 90 1.51 -1.40 -3.63
N ASP A 91 0.49 -2.06 -3.09
CA ASP A 91 0.60 -2.97 -1.92
C ASP A 91 1.51 -4.19 -2.17
N ASN A 92 1.75 -4.54 -3.43
CA ASN A 92 2.64 -5.62 -3.86
C ASN A 92 4.06 -5.16 -4.20
N SER A 93 4.39 -3.87 -3.98
CA SER A 93 5.75 -3.37 -4.15
C SER A 93 6.60 -3.78 -2.95
N PRO A 94 7.90 -4.03 -3.14
CA PRO A 94 8.80 -4.15 -1.99
C PRO A 94 8.79 -2.84 -1.20
N TRP A 95 8.96 -2.94 0.12
CA TRP A 95 9.09 -1.76 0.97
C TRP A 95 10.39 -0.98 0.68
N PRO A 96 10.33 0.36 0.60
CA PRO A 96 11.52 1.19 0.56
C PRO A 96 12.11 1.39 1.97
N GLU A 97 13.39 1.73 2.01
CA GLU A 97 14.01 2.46 3.12
C GLU A 97 13.79 3.97 2.90
N LEU A 98 13.41 4.70 3.96
CA LEU A 98 13.27 6.15 3.89
C LEU A 98 14.56 6.82 4.32
N VAL A 99 15.09 7.69 3.47
CA VAL A 99 16.40 8.33 3.70
C VAL A 99 16.25 9.86 3.67
N PRO A 100 16.62 10.58 4.74
CA PRO A 100 16.67 12.04 4.69
C PRO A 100 17.74 12.51 3.68
N SER A 101 17.34 13.37 2.75
CA SER A 101 18.24 14.00 1.79
C SER A 101 18.76 15.33 2.34
N ALA A 102 20.04 15.61 2.10
CA ALA A 102 20.65 16.90 2.45
C ALA A 102 19.98 18.10 1.76
N GLU A 103 19.17 17.86 0.71
CA GLU A 103 18.41 18.90 0.04
C GLU A 103 17.09 19.29 0.76
N GLY A 104 16.75 18.60 1.86
CA GLY A 104 15.55 18.87 2.66
C GLY A 104 14.32 18.07 2.24
N GLU A 105 14.54 16.92 1.58
CA GLU A 105 13.50 15.99 1.13
C GLU A 105 13.68 14.61 1.79
N ILE A 106 12.67 13.74 1.68
CA ILE A 106 12.75 12.35 2.10
C ILE A 106 12.80 11.47 0.85
N ALA A 107 13.92 10.81 0.62
CA ALA A 107 14.12 9.87 -0.48
C ALA A 107 13.63 8.47 -0.11
N TYR A 108 13.32 7.68 -1.14
CA TYR A 108 12.87 6.31 -1.08
C TYR A 108 13.91 5.44 -1.75
N GLU A 109 14.54 4.53 -1.00
CA GLU A 109 15.59 3.68 -1.52
C GLU A 109 15.20 2.21 -1.44
N TRP A 110 15.45 1.48 -2.53
CA TRP A 110 15.32 0.04 -2.57
C TRP A 110 16.67 -0.57 -2.88
N ASN A 111 17.16 -1.41 -1.98
CA ASN A 111 18.25 -2.33 -2.28
C ASN A 111 17.68 -3.56 -2.99
N LEU A 112 17.90 -3.63 -4.31
CA LEU A 112 17.36 -4.67 -5.19
C LEU A 112 18.35 -5.84 -5.39
N GLY A 113 19.38 -5.93 -4.53
CA GLY A 113 20.44 -6.94 -4.57
C GLY A 113 21.82 -6.38 -4.92
N PRO A 114 22.82 -7.27 -5.16
CA PRO A 114 24.21 -6.85 -5.36
C PRO A 114 24.37 -5.84 -6.51
N SER A 115 24.84 -4.63 -6.17
CA SER A 115 25.01 -3.51 -7.10
C SER A 115 23.72 -3.03 -7.78
N ARG A 116 22.56 -3.29 -7.16
CA ARG A 116 21.25 -2.85 -7.67
C ARG A 116 20.55 -2.00 -6.63
N ILE A 117 20.36 -0.73 -6.95
CA ILE A 117 19.67 0.24 -6.09
C ILE A 117 18.71 1.06 -6.94
N LEU A 118 17.55 1.36 -6.39
CA LEU A 118 16.63 2.35 -6.92
C LEU A 118 16.45 3.42 -5.85
N SER A 119 16.61 4.68 -6.23
CA SER A 119 16.35 5.84 -5.39
C SER A 119 15.32 6.73 -6.07
N VAL A 120 14.31 7.18 -5.31
CA VAL A 120 13.24 8.07 -5.76
C VAL A 120 13.10 9.21 -4.77
N THR A 121 13.12 10.45 -5.25
CA THR A 121 13.06 11.64 -4.40
C THR A 121 11.95 12.58 -4.89
N PRO A 122 10.95 12.88 -4.05
CA PRO A 122 9.99 13.94 -4.33
C PRO A 122 10.55 15.32 -4.03
N TYR A 123 10.37 16.22 -4.98
CA TYR A 123 10.52 17.66 -4.84
C TYR A 123 9.16 18.34 -5.02
N PRO A 124 9.00 19.63 -4.70
CA PRO A 124 7.71 20.33 -4.76
C PRO A 124 6.94 20.20 -6.08
N HIS A 125 7.65 20.11 -7.20
CA HIS A 125 7.04 20.05 -8.55
C HIS A 125 7.55 18.88 -9.40
N LEU A 126 8.40 18.04 -8.85
CA LEU A 126 9.14 17.05 -9.63
C LEU A 126 9.35 15.81 -8.79
N LEU A 127 9.16 14.65 -9.38
CA LEU A 127 9.72 13.41 -8.87
C LEU A 127 10.96 13.08 -9.68
N VAL A 128 12.09 12.87 -9.01
CA VAL A 128 13.35 12.43 -9.62
C VAL A 128 13.60 10.99 -9.20
N TRP A 129 14.15 10.18 -10.10
CA TRP A 129 14.54 8.82 -9.76
C TRP A 129 15.78 8.39 -10.53
N ALA A 130 16.55 7.50 -9.90
CA ALA A 130 17.71 6.86 -10.47
C ALA A 130 17.78 5.41 -10.01
N ALA A 131 18.11 4.52 -10.93
CA ALA A 131 18.26 3.10 -10.69
C ALA A 131 19.59 2.64 -11.28
N SER A 132 20.41 1.99 -10.45
CA SER A 132 21.48 1.10 -10.90
C SER A 132 20.94 -0.32 -10.86
N LEU A 133 21.01 -1.06 -11.96
CA LEU A 133 20.45 -2.41 -12.12
C LEU A 133 21.55 -3.43 -12.48
N GLY A 134 22.79 -3.17 -12.03
CA GLY A 134 23.96 -4.01 -12.29
C GLY A 134 24.96 -3.38 -13.27
N SER A 135 25.93 -4.18 -13.71
CA SER A 135 27.28 -3.80 -14.18
C SER A 135 27.39 -2.86 -15.40
N ASN A 136 26.29 -2.35 -15.96
CA ASN A 136 26.23 -1.19 -16.88
C ASN A 136 24.78 -0.77 -17.18
N SER A 137 23.83 -1.07 -16.29
CA SER A 137 22.42 -0.76 -16.53
C SER A 137 21.98 0.32 -15.55
N THR A 138 21.99 1.57 -16.01
CA THR A 138 21.43 2.68 -15.25
C THR A 138 20.18 3.18 -15.95
N ARG A 139 19.12 3.40 -15.18
CA ARG A 139 17.92 4.09 -15.65
C ARG A 139 17.68 5.28 -14.74
N CYS A 140 17.40 6.44 -15.28
CA CYS A 140 17.06 7.61 -14.48
C CYS A 140 16.00 8.41 -15.21
N GLY A 141 15.27 9.21 -14.45
CA GLY A 141 14.24 10.05 -15.03
C GLY A 141 13.76 11.10 -14.06
N LYS A 142 12.93 11.99 -14.59
CA LYS A 142 12.20 12.97 -13.82
C LYS A 142 10.83 13.18 -14.45
N MET A 143 9.82 13.44 -13.64
CA MET A 143 8.48 13.78 -14.11
C MET A 143 7.81 14.76 -13.16
N PRO A 144 6.81 15.54 -13.61
CA PRO A 144 6.06 16.39 -12.70
C PRO A 144 5.43 15.56 -11.56
N PHE A 145 5.43 16.12 -10.36
CA PHE A 145 4.79 15.45 -9.21
C PHE A 145 3.26 15.62 -9.28
N HIS A 146 2.53 14.51 -9.38
CA HIS A 146 1.07 14.47 -9.46
C HIS A 146 0.49 13.67 -8.30
N ILE A 147 -0.39 14.27 -7.49
CA ILE A 147 -0.93 13.64 -6.27
C ILE A 147 -1.76 12.38 -6.58
N LEU A 148 -2.46 12.34 -7.72
CA LEU A 148 -3.35 11.22 -8.07
C LEU A 148 -2.64 10.02 -8.73
N ASP A 149 -1.47 10.26 -9.32
CA ASP A 149 -0.64 9.22 -9.96
C ASP A 149 0.85 9.57 -9.78
N PRO A 150 1.36 9.46 -8.55
CA PRO A 150 2.68 9.99 -8.21
C PRO A 150 3.82 9.10 -8.69
N TRP A 151 3.55 7.84 -9.08
CA TRP A 151 4.60 6.86 -9.37
C TRP A 151 4.87 6.70 -10.87
N PRO A 152 6.12 6.88 -11.34
CA PRO A 152 6.45 6.67 -12.74
C PRO A 152 6.23 5.22 -13.11
N ARG A 153 5.62 4.98 -14.28
CA ARG A 153 5.49 3.61 -14.83
C ARG A 153 6.83 2.87 -14.85
N ASP A 154 7.91 3.56 -15.19
CA ASP A 154 9.25 2.98 -15.21
C ASP A 154 9.72 2.49 -13.83
N VAL A 155 9.41 3.23 -12.77
CA VAL A 155 9.72 2.85 -11.39
C VAL A 155 8.89 1.63 -10.99
N LEU A 156 7.58 1.66 -11.23
CA LEU A 156 6.71 0.51 -10.90
C LEU A 156 7.10 -0.75 -11.67
N LEU A 157 7.49 -0.62 -12.94
CA LEU A 157 8.01 -1.74 -13.72
C LEU A 157 9.29 -2.30 -13.12
N ILE A 158 10.24 -1.46 -12.70
CA ILE A 158 11.45 -1.91 -12.01
C ILE A 158 11.04 -2.68 -10.76
N LEU A 159 10.24 -2.09 -9.88
CA LEU A 159 9.80 -2.72 -8.62
C LEU A 159 9.10 -4.07 -8.84
N SER A 160 8.29 -4.21 -9.91
CA SER A 160 7.60 -5.47 -10.22
C SER A 160 8.53 -6.64 -10.59
N PHE A 161 9.77 -6.36 -11.02
CA PHE A 161 10.75 -7.41 -11.31
C PHE A 161 11.46 -7.91 -10.04
N TYR A 162 11.33 -7.20 -8.93
CA TYR A 162 12.03 -7.47 -7.68
C TYR A 162 11.06 -7.69 -6.49
N SER A 163 9.76 -7.85 -6.77
CA SER A 163 8.72 -7.98 -5.74
C SER A 163 8.52 -9.41 -5.22
N GLN A 164 9.41 -10.36 -5.52
CA GLN A 164 9.37 -11.74 -5.02
C GLN A 164 10.79 -12.34 -5.08
N ASP A 165 11.46 -12.45 -3.94
CA ASP A 165 12.55 -13.39 -3.66
C ASP A 165 12.68 -13.44 -2.13
N ASP A 166 11.68 -14.03 -1.46
CA ASP A 166 11.78 -14.53 -0.07
C ASP A 166 12.10 -16.04 -0.11
#